data_AF-A0A7X0VZ49-F1
#
_entry.id   AF-A0A7X0VZ49-F1
#
_cell.length_a   1.000
_cell.length_b   1.000
_cell.length_c   1.000
_cell.angle_alpha   90.00
_cell.angle_beta   90.00
_cell.angle_gamma   90.00
#
_symmetry.space_group_name_H-M   'P 1'
#
loop_
_entity.id
_entity.type
_entity.pdbx_description
1 polymer ?
#
loop_
_entity_poly.entity_id
_entity_poly.type
_entity_poly.pdbx_seq_one_letter_code
_entity_poly.pdbx_strand_id
1 'polypeptide(L)'
;MYRKSVPYRVFNVFNHALLALLAAVCVLPLINVLAVSFSSKFAAQANLVKFVPVQFTTAAYTRTLLNRNFLESLWVAVERSVLGTVLSMIVIAMAAYSLSKETRVFKGRSGYAWFFIVSMLFTGGLIPNYLL
;
A
#
# COMPACT_ATOMS: atom_id res chain seq x y z
N MET A 1 5.94 21.60 33.63
CA MET A 1 6.02 20.51 34.62
C MET A 1 4.74 19.66 34.53
N TYR A 2 4.77 18.58 33.74
CA TYR A 2 3.59 17.76 33.45
C TYR A 2 3.19 16.95 34.70
N ARG A 3 2.21 17.41 35.48
CA ARG A 3 1.70 16.65 36.63
C ARG A 3 0.96 15.42 36.09
N LYS A 4 1.57 14.23 36.24
CA LYS A 4 0.94 12.94 35.92
C LYS A 4 -0.22 12.71 36.91
N SER A 5 -1.39 13.23 36.59
CA SER A 5 -2.62 12.88 37.31
C SER A 5 -2.87 11.37 37.14
N VAL A 6 -3.42 10.72 38.17
CA VAL A 6 -3.74 9.28 38.13
C VAL A 6 -4.59 8.90 36.90
N PRO A 7 -5.59 9.71 36.49
CA PRO A 7 -6.35 9.46 35.25
C PRO A 7 -5.48 9.46 33.99
N TYR A 8 -4.51 10.38 33.88
CA TYR A 8 -3.62 10.43 32.73
C TYR A 8 -2.72 9.19 32.65
N ARG A 9 -2.23 8.68 33.79
CA ARG A 9 -1.40 7.47 33.80
C ARG A 9 -2.21 6.24 33.35
N VAL A 10 -3.45 6.10 33.80
CA VAL A 10 -4.34 5.00 33.38
C VAL A 10 -4.66 5.10 31.89
N PHE A 11 -5.04 6.29 31.41
CA PHE A 11 -5.31 6.52 29.98
C PHE A 11 -4.09 6.18 29.11
N ASN A 12 -2.89 6.61 29.52
CA ASN A 12 -1.69 6.36 28.72
C ASN A 12 -1.33 4.87 28.65
N VAL A 13 -1.48 4.12 29.76
CA VAL A 13 -1.27 2.67 29.78
C VAL A 13 -2.28 1.96 28.89
N PHE A 14 -3.56 2.33 28.99
CA PHE A 14 -4.60 1.77 28.12
C PHE A 14 -4.33 2.08 26.64
N ASN A 15 -4.00 3.32 26.30
CA ASN A 15 -3.71 3.73 24.93
C ASN A 15 -2.48 2.99 24.38
N HIS A 16 -1.41 2.85 25.17
CA HIS A 16 -0.24 2.06 24.76
C HIS A 16 -0.57 0.58 24.58
N ALA A 17 -1.38 -0.01 25.46
CA ALA A 17 -1.83 -1.39 25.32
C ALA A 17 -2.68 -1.60 24.06
N LEU A 18 -3.60 -0.66 23.77
CA LEU A 18 -4.44 -0.69 22.57
C LEU A 18 -3.60 -0.57 21.29
N LEU A 19 -2.68 0.40 21.23
CA LEU A 19 -1.79 0.58 20.09
C LEU A 19 -0.86 -0.63 19.91
N ALA A 20 -0.35 -1.21 21.00
CA ALA A 20 0.47 -2.43 20.94
C ALA A 20 -0.33 -3.63 20.41
N LEU A 21 -1.60 -3.76 20.80
CA LEU A 21 -2.48 -4.82 20.31
C LEU A 21 -2.80 -4.65 18.82
N LEU A 22 -3.12 -3.42 18.38
CA LEU A 22 -3.34 -3.12 16.96
C LEU A 22 -2.08 -3.38 16.12
N ALA A 23 -0.91 -2.98 16.63
CA ALA A 23 0.35 -3.29 15.99
C ALA A 23 0.59 -4.81 15.89
N ALA A 24 0.29 -5.57 16.94
CA ALA A 24 0.41 -7.02 16.93
C ALA A 24 -0.52 -7.67 15.88
N VAL A 25 -1.76 -7.22 15.75
CA VAL A 25 -2.71 -7.72 14.73
C VAL A 25 -2.17 -7.51 13.31
N CYS A 26 -1.45 -6.41 13.06
CA CYS A 26 -0.84 -6.15 11.76
C CYS A 26 0.47 -6.93 11.56
N VAL A 27 1.31 -7.06 12.58
CA VAL A 27 2.66 -7.66 12.46
C VAL A 27 2.62 -9.19 12.45
N LEU A 28 1.74 -9.81 13.25
CA LEU A 28 1.60 -11.26 13.32
C LEU A 28 1.35 -11.94 11.96
N PRO A 29 0.45 -11.46 11.08
CA PRO A 29 0.28 -12.05 9.75
C PRO A 29 1.52 -11.88 8.87
N LEU A 30 2.26 -10.77 8.97
CA LEU A 30 3.54 -10.61 8.24
C LEU A 30 4.56 -11.66 8.70
N ILE A 31 4.68 -11.91 10.01
CA ILE A 31 5.58 -12.95 10.54
C ILE A 31 5.16 -14.34 10.07
N ASN A 32 3.86 -14.63 10.04
CA ASN A 32 3.36 -15.92 9.52
C ASN A 32 3.71 -16.11 8.04
N VAL A 33 3.53 -15.08 7.21
CA VAL A 33 3.91 -15.13 5.78
C VAL A 33 5.41 -15.39 5.61
N LEU A 34 6.26 -14.77 6.43
CA LEU A 34 7.70 -15.03 6.44
C LEU A 34 8.03 -16.46 6.89
N ALA A 35 7.37 -16.97 7.94
CA ALA A 35 7.56 -18.35 8.39
C ALA A 35 7.17 -19.36 7.30
N VAL A 36 6.08 -19.08 6.56
CA VAL A 36 5.62 -19.91 5.44
C VAL A 36 6.60 -19.87 4.27
N SER A 37 7.19 -18.71 3.95
CA SER A 37 8.13 -18.59 2.82
C SER A 37 9.43 -19.37 3.03
N PHE A 38 9.85 -19.57 4.28
CA PHE A 38 11.01 -20.39 4.65
C PHE A 38 10.67 -21.87 4.95
N SER A 39 9.40 -22.27 4.89
CA SER A 39 8.97 -23.65 5.19
C SER A 39 8.83 -24.50 3.93
N SER A 40 8.87 -25.82 4.08
CA SER A 40 8.69 -26.74 2.95
C SER A 40 7.29 -26.61 2.34
N LYS A 41 7.15 -26.84 1.01
CA LYS A 41 5.84 -26.79 0.32
C LYS A 41 4.79 -27.69 0.99
N PHE A 42 5.22 -28.85 1.51
CA PHE A 42 4.37 -29.78 2.23
C PHE A 42 3.91 -29.21 3.58
N ALA A 43 4.83 -28.66 4.37
CA ALA A 43 4.50 -28.04 5.66
C ALA A 43 3.61 -26.79 5.51
N ALA A 44 3.81 -26.02 4.44
CA ALA A 44 2.99 -24.86 4.10
C ALA A 44 1.56 -25.27 3.68
N GLN A 45 1.41 -26.29 2.81
CA GLN A 45 0.09 -26.77 2.38
C GLN A 45 -0.68 -27.48 3.50
N ALA A 46 0.03 -28.11 4.44
CA ALA A 46 -0.56 -28.80 5.58
C ALA A 46 -1.00 -27.85 6.73
N ASN A 47 -0.88 -26.53 6.58
CA ASN A 47 -1.16 -25.53 7.63
C ASN A 47 -0.40 -25.77 8.96
N LEU A 48 0.76 -26.45 8.90
CA LEU A 48 1.57 -26.74 10.08
C LEU A 48 2.44 -25.55 10.52
N VAL A 49 2.56 -24.53 9.66
CA VAL A 49 3.39 -23.34 9.89
C VAL A 49 2.59 -22.28 10.64
N LYS A 50 2.86 -22.11 11.94
CA LYS A 50 2.23 -21.08 12.79
C LYS A 50 3.10 -19.82 12.87
N PHE A 51 4.07 -19.79 13.78
CA PHE A 51 4.93 -18.62 13.98
C PHE A 51 6.42 -18.92 13.75
N VAL A 52 6.77 -20.20 13.60
CA VAL A 52 8.14 -20.66 13.35
C VAL A 52 8.15 -21.51 12.09
N PRO A 53 9.21 -21.41 11.26
CA PRO A 53 9.33 -22.20 10.05
C PRO A 53 9.45 -23.68 10.38
N VAL A 54 8.70 -24.51 9.67
CA VAL A 54 8.72 -25.97 9.81
C VAL A 54 9.43 -26.54 8.59
N GLN A 55 10.50 -27.32 8.82
CA GLN A 55 11.39 -27.83 7.77
C GLN A 55 11.98 -26.71 6.92
N PHE A 56 12.90 -25.94 7.52
CA PHE A 56 13.54 -24.79 6.89
C PHE A 56 14.10 -25.16 5.51
N THR A 57 13.62 -24.47 4.48
CA THR A 57 14.10 -24.64 3.11
C THR A 57 14.07 -23.32 2.35
N THR A 58 15.10 -23.11 1.54
CA THR A 58 15.20 -21.99 0.61
C THR A 58 14.76 -22.37 -0.81
N ALA A 59 14.32 -23.60 -1.02
CA ALA A 59 13.95 -24.11 -2.35
C ALA A 59 12.82 -23.31 -3.01
N ALA A 60 11.90 -22.73 -2.22
CA ALA A 60 10.86 -21.86 -2.74
C ALA A 60 11.43 -20.60 -3.40
N TYR A 61 12.41 -19.95 -2.76
CA TYR A 61 13.10 -18.78 -3.30
C TYR A 61 13.88 -19.11 -4.56
N THR A 62 14.66 -20.21 -4.55
CA THR A 62 15.44 -20.63 -5.73
C THR A 62 14.53 -20.89 -6.92
N ARG A 63 13.38 -21.56 -6.73
CA ARG A 63 12.43 -21.80 -7.83
C ARG A 63 11.75 -20.54 -8.33
N THR A 64 11.45 -19.59 -7.46
CA THR A 64 10.82 -18.32 -7.84
C THR A 64 11.81 -17.42 -8.60
N LEU A 65 13.06 -17.35 -8.15
CA LEU A 65 14.10 -16.55 -8.80
C LEU A 65 14.58 -17.15 -10.13
N LEU A 66 14.55 -18.48 -10.30
CA LEU A 66 14.84 -19.13 -11.58
C LEU A 66 13.69 -19.01 -12.60
N ASN A 67 12.50 -18.59 -12.15
CA ASN A 67 11.36 -18.44 -13.04
C ASN A 67 11.44 -17.09 -13.78
N ARG A 68 11.77 -17.16 -15.07
CA ARG A 68 11.89 -15.99 -15.93
C ARG A 68 10.60 -15.15 -16.00
N ASN A 69 9.42 -15.78 -16.02
CA ASN A 69 8.15 -15.07 -16.05
C ASN A 69 7.93 -14.25 -14.76
N PHE A 70 8.41 -14.75 -13.62
CA PHE A 70 8.33 -14.03 -12.34
C PHE A 70 9.24 -12.80 -12.36
N LEU A 71 10.49 -12.96 -12.80
CA LEU A 71 11.44 -11.85 -12.90
C LEU A 71 10.98 -10.77 -13.89
N GLU A 72 10.48 -11.17 -15.06
CA GLU A 72 9.94 -10.24 -16.05
C GLU A 72 8.70 -9.50 -15.51
N SER A 73 7.79 -10.21 -14.84
CA SER A 73 6.61 -9.58 -14.21
C SER A 73 7.00 -8.61 -13.09
N LEU A 74 8.00 -8.97 -12.27
CA LEU A 74 8.54 -8.10 -11.22
C LEU A 74 9.14 -6.82 -11.83
N TRP A 75 9.92 -6.95 -12.90
CA TRP A 75 10.52 -5.81 -13.58
C TRP A 75 9.45 -4.89 -14.19
N VAL A 76 8.48 -5.47 -14.90
CA VAL A 76 7.37 -4.71 -15.49
C VAL A 76 6.54 -4.00 -14.41
N ALA A 77 6.32 -4.62 -13.25
CA ALA A 77 5.60 -3.99 -12.14
C ALA A 77 6.37 -2.79 -11.57
N VAL A 78 7.68 -2.92 -11.38
CA VAL A 78 8.54 -1.83 -10.91
C VAL A 78 8.59 -0.70 -11.94
N GLU A 79 8.86 -1.04 -13.20
CA GLU A 79 8.91 -0.07 -14.30
C GLU A 79 7.60 0.72 -14.41
N ARG A 80 6.46 0.03 -14.45
CA ARG A 80 5.14 0.69 -14.53
C ARG A 80 4.84 1.54 -13.31
N SER A 81 5.21 1.10 -12.10
CA SER A 81 4.96 1.87 -10.87
C SER A 81 5.81 3.13 -10.83
N VAL A 82 7.09 3.03 -11.19
CA VAL A 82 8.02 4.17 -11.18
C VAL A 82 7.66 5.15 -12.29
N LEU A 83 7.55 4.70 -13.54
CA LEU A 83 7.22 5.57 -14.67
C LEU A 83 5.82 6.17 -14.51
N GLY A 84 4.84 5.35 -14.10
CA GLY A 84 3.48 5.79 -13.85
C GLY A 84 3.42 6.87 -12.75
N THR A 85 4.13 6.67 -11.63
CA THR A 85 4.15 7.66 -10.55
C THR A 85 4.85 8.94 -10.99
N VAL A 86 6.02 8.85 -11.65
CA VAL A 86 6.77 10.04 -12.10
C VAL A 86 5.96 10.87 -13.09
N LEU A 87 5.41 10.23 -14.13
CA LEU A 87 4.61 10.91 -15.15
C LEU A 87 3.33 11.49 -14.54
N SER A 88 2.62 10.73 -13.71
CA SER A 88 1.43 11.19 -13.01
C SER A 88 1.73 12.38 -12.10
N MET A 89 2.82 12.31 -11.33
CA MET A 89 3.22 13.38 -10.42
C MET A 89 3.58 14.67 -11.16
N ILE A 90 4.28 14.59 -12.30
CA ILE A 90 4.58 15.77 -13.13
C ILE A 90 3.29 16.43 -13.61
N VAL A 91 2.38 15.65 -14.21
CA VAL A 91 1.12 16.17 -14.77
C VAL A 91 0.23 16.76 -13.67
N ILE A 92 0.05 16.03 -12.57
CA ILE A 92 -0.78 16.45 -11.44
C ILE A 92 -0.17 17.69 -10.77
N ALA A 93 1.15 17.74 -10.55
CA ALA A 93 1.79 18.89 -9.92
C ALA A 93 1.64 20.16 -10.77
N MET A 94 1.82 20.05 -12.10
CA MET A 94 1.63 21.18 -13.01
C MET A 94 0.18 21.67 -13.01
N ALA A 95 -0.79 20.75 -13.08
CA ALA A 95 -2.21 21.08 -13.06
C ALA A 95 -2.65 21.68 -11.71
N ALA A 96 -2.25 21.06 -10.59
CA ALA A 96 -2.56 21.51 -9.24
C ALA A 96 -1.91 22.86 -8.93
N TYR A 97 -0.69 23.13 -9.40
CA TYR A 97 -0.03 24.42 -9.22
C TYR A 97 -0.82 25.56 -9.88
N SER A 98 -1.27 25.36 -11.12
CA SER A 98 -2.11 26.33 -11.83
C SER A 98 -3.42 26.59 -11.09
N LEU A 99 -4.05 25.53 -10.56
CA LEU A 99 -5.33 25.60 -9.87
C LEU A 99 -5.25 26.18 -8.44
N SER A 100 -4.07 26.14 -7.83
CA SER A 100 -3.76 26.71 -6.51
C SER A 100 -3.68 28.24 -6.54
N LYS A 101 -3.43 28.85 -7.71
CA LYS A 101 -3.41 30.31 -7.85
C LYS A 101 -4.80 30.91 -7.74
N GLU A 102 -4.86 32.12 -7.20
CA GLU A 102 -6.11 32.87 -7.08
C GLU A 102 -6.76 33.12 -8.44
N THR A 103 -8.09 33.28 -8.44
CA THR A 103 -8.90 33.43 -9.66
C THR A 103 -8.54 34.69 -10.45
N ARG A 104 -7.88 35.68 -9.81
CA ARG A 104 -7.34 36.87 -10.46
C ARG A 104 -6.17 36.58 -11.39
N VAL A 105 -5.35 35.57 -11.07
CA VAL A 105 -4.21 35.13 -11.88
C VAL A 105 -4.64 34.07 -12.91
N PHE A 106 -5.57 33.19 -12.54
CA PHE A 106 -6.12 32.17 -13.43
C PHE A 106 -7.66 32.28 -13.52
N LYS A 107 -8.14 33.03 -14.52
CA LYS A 107 -9.58 33.33 -14.70
C LYS A 107 -10.45 32.08 -14.93
N GLY A 108 -9.87 31.00 -15.46
CA GLY A 108 -10.55 29.73 -15.75
C GLY A 108 -10.63 28.74 -14.57
N ARG A 109 -10.10 29.09 -13.38
CA ARG A 109 -9.93 28.17 -12.24
C ARG A 109 -11.18 27.36 -11.90
N SER A 110 -12.32 28.03 -11.78
CA SER A 110 -13.57 27.38 -11.37
C SER A 110 -14.08 26.37 -12.41
N GLY A 111 -13.86 26.64 -13.71
CA GLY A 111 -14.28 25.73 -14.79
C GLY A 111 -13.46 24.43 -14.80
N TYR A 112 -12.13 24.54 -14.72
CA TYR A 112 -11.25 23.37 -14.66
C TYR A 112 -11.44 22.57 -13.37
N ALA A 113 -11.65 23.23 -12.22
CA ALA A 113 -11.95 22.55 -10.98
C ALA A 113 -13.25 21.72 -11.08
N TRP A 114 -14.32 22.30 -11.63
CA TRP A 114 -15.56 21.58 -11.85
C TRP A 114 -15.39 20.40 -12.82
N PHE A 115 -14.65 20.57 -13.91
CA PHE A 115 -14.36 19.48 -14.84
C PHE A 115 -13.69 18.28 -14.15
N PHE A 116 -12.67 18.51 -13.33
CA PHE A 116 -12.00 17.44 -12.57
C PHE A 116 -12.91 16.79 -11.52
N ILE A 117 -13.78 17.57 -10.87
CA ILE A 117 -14.75 17.03 -9.91
C ILE A 117 -15.78 16.14 -10.62
N VAL A 118 -16.27 16.56 -11.79
CA VAL A 118 -17.22 15.76 -12.56
C VAL A 118 -16.59 14.44 -12.98
N SER A 119 -15.35 14.41 -13.50
CA SER A 119 -14.72 13.14 -13.87
C SER A 119 -14.42 12.22 -12.69
N MET A 120 -14.22 12.78 -11.48
CA MET A 120 -14.02 11.99 -10.27
C MET A 120 -15.33 11.38 -9.75
N LEU A 121 -16.46 12.10 -9.88
CA LEU A 121 -17.78 11.63 -9.43
C LEU A 121 -18.49 10.76 -10.46
N PHE A 122 -18.31 11.05 -11.74
CA PHE A 122 -18.95 10.34 -12.86
C PHE A 122 -17.89 9.56 -13.64
N THR A 123 -17.90 8.24 -13.48
CA THR A 123 -17.05 7.30 -14.25
C THR A 123 -17.90 6.48 -15.21
N GLY A 124 -17.36 6.15 -16.39
CA GLY A 124 -18.06 5.37 -17.42
C GLY A 124 -18.33 3.90 -17.06
N GLY A 125 -17.80 3.40 -15.94
CA GLY A 125 -17.96 2.00 -15.52
C GLY A 125 -17.03 1.03 -16.26
N LEU A 126 -17.11 -0.28 -15.96
CA LEU A 126 -16.14 -1.26 -16.44
C LEU A 126 -16.19 -1.47 -17.97
N ILE A 127 -17.37 -1.46 -18.59
CA ILE A 127 -17.53 -1.77 -20.01
C ILE A 127 -16.82 -0.73 -20.91
N PRO A 128 -17.05 0.59 -20.75
CA PRO A 128 -16.35 1.59 -21.54
C PRO A 128 -14.85 1.64 -21.27
N ASN A 129 -14.42 1.41 -20.02
CA ASN A 129 -12.99 1.40 -19.68
C ASN A 129 -12.24 0.17 -20.23
N TYR A 130 -12.92 -0.93 -20.49
CA TYR A 130 -12.30 -2.13 -21.07
C TYR A 130 -12.18 -2.06 -22.61
N LEU A 131 -13.02 -1.25 -23.26
CA LEU A 131 -13.03 -1.05 -24.72
C LEU A 131 -12.02 0.01 -25.19
N LEU A 132 -11.56 0.88 -24.30
CA LEU A 132 -10.50 1.87 -24.51
C LEU A 132 -9.12 1.22 -24.39
#